data_AF-A0A9P5JIN0-F1
#
_entry.id   AF-A0A9P5JIN0-F1
#
_cell.length_a   1.000
_cell.length_b   1.000
_cell.length_c   1.000
_cell.angle_alpha   90.00
_cell.angle_beta   90.00
_cell.angle_gamma   90.00
#
_symmetry.space_group_name_H-M   'P 1'
#
loop_
_entity.id
_entity.type
_entity.pdbx_description
1 polymer ?
#
loop_
_entity_poly.entity_id
_entity_poly.type
_entity_poly.pdbx_seq_one_letter_code
_entity_poly.pdbx_strand_id
1 'polypeptide(L)'
;MFTKLFVFAATAATVMAQHQVTVYNYCGSAETAHVKSSAFNYISGALGTNGGSYSVSIPALASSLIIFGENGDCPGDDGPGCTRLECDFSNPSYQQCNLSRVAGYSIPLAWSWTDGSCTGAHCESSSCPPSDAWNPNSNDGSSLRQCNTANVGVNLYLCGA
;
A
#
# COMPACT_ATOMS: atom_id res chain seq x y z
N MET A 1 47.72 6.36 -40.23
CA MET A 1 47.24 5.53 -39.10
C MET A 1 46.40 6.46 -38.22
N PHE A 2 45.06 6.37 -38.27
CA PHE A 2 44.16 7.24 -37.50
C PHE A 2 43.31 6.37 -36.57
N THR A 3 43.59 6.45 -35.27
CA THR A 3 42.82 5.77 -34.22
C THR A 3 41.54 6.57 -33.98
N LYS A 4 40.38 6.01 -34.33
CA LYS A 4 39.08 6.59 -33.98
C LYS A 4 38.77 6.23 -32.53
N LEU A 5 38.73 7.26 -31.67
CA LEU A 5 38.27 7.14 -30.29
C LEU A 5 36.73 7.17 -30.30
N PHE A 6 36.09 6.05 -29.96
CA PHE A 6 34.66 6.01 -29.71
C PHE A 6 34.41 6.41 -28.26
N VAL A 7 33.86 7.62 -28.07
CA VAL A 7 33.34 8.05 -26.77
C VAL A 7 31.97 7.43 -26.60
N PHE A 8 31.86 6.44 -25.72
CA PHE A 8 30.57 5.92 -25.26
C PHE A 8 30.04 6.89 -24.20
N ALA A 9 29.02 7.69 -24.55
CA ALA A 9 28.27 8.45 -23.57
C ALA A 9 27.35 7.48 -22.80
N ALA A 10 27.71 7.12 -21.57
CA ALA A 10 26.82 6.41 -20.67
C ALA A 10 25.75 7.39 -20.17
N THR A 11 24.51 7.25 -20.62
CA THR A 11 23.36 7.91 -20.01
C THR A 11 23.15 7.30 -18.63
N ALA A 12 23.39 8.09 -17.57
CA ALA A 12 22.99 7.73 -16.22
C ALA A 12 21.45 7.71 -16.17
N ALA A 13 20.86 6.52 -16.22
CA ALA A 13 19.45 6.35 -15.87
C ALA A 13 19.31 6.64 -14.39
N THR A 14 18.71 7.78 -14.04
CA THR A 14 18.19 8.00 -12.69
C THR A 14 17.12 6.94 -12.45
N VAL A 15 17.47 5.88 -11.72
CA VAL A 15 16.47 4.98 -11.14
C VAL A 15 15.69 5.85 -10.16
N MET A 16 14.46 6.24 -10.54
CA MET A 16 13.56 6.90 -9.60
C MET A 16 13.39 5.96 -8.41
N ALA A 17 13.59 6.47 -7.21
CA ALA A 17 13.22 5.77 -5.99
C ALA A 17 11.76 5.30 -6.11
N GLN A 18 11.50 4.06 -5.75
CA GLN A 18 10.19 3.42 -5.87
C GLN A 18 9.90 2.67 -4.57
N HIS A 19 8.64 2.72 -4.14
CA HIS A 19 8.15 1.92 -3.03
C HIS A 19 7.38 0.73 -3.60
N GLN A 20 7.67 -0.48 -3.11
CA GLN A 20 6.91 -1.66 -3.50
C GLN A 20 5.66 -1.77 -2.64
N VAL A 21 4.48 -1.81 -3.26
CA VAL A 21 3.25 -2.28 -2.59
C VAL A 21 3.00 -3.71 -3.04
N THR A 22 2.81 -4.62 -2.11
CA THR A 22 2.36 -5.98 -2.40
C THR A 22 1.12 -6.29 -1.59
N VAL A 23 0.08 -6.76 -2.26
CA VAL A 23 -1.15 -7.24 -1.63
C VAL A 23 -1.17 -8.75 -1.74
N TYR A 24 -1.42 -9.43 -0.63
CA TYR A 24 -1.54 -10.88 -0.53
C TYR A 24 -2.97 -11.25 -0.16
N ASN A 25 -3.51 -12.27 -0.80
CA ASN A 25 -4.81 -12.82 -0.47
C ASN A 25 -4.69 -14.09 0.39
N TYR A 26 -5.10 -14.01 1.64
CA TYR A 26 -5.31 -15.19 2.50
C TYR A 26 -6.80 -15.45 2.76
N CYS A 27 -7.68 -14.77 2.03
CA CYS A 27 -9.09 -15.10 2.00
C CYS A 27 -9.27 -16.40 1.20
N GLY A 28 -10.18 -17.26 1.69
CA GLY A 28 -10.57 -18.50 0.99
C GLY A 28 -11.29 -18.26 -0.34
N SER A 29 -11.68 -17.02 -0.62
CA SER A 29 -12.29 -16.52 -1.86
C SER A 29 -11.26 -15.86 -2.77
N ALA A 30 -11.62 -15.71 -4.05
CA ALA A 30 -10.83 -14.90 -4.96
C ALA A 30 -11.09 -13.42 -4.72
N GLU A 31 -10.01 -12.64 -4.65
CA GLU A 31 -10.05 -11.21 -4.36
C GLU A 31 -9.39 -10.39 -5.48
N THR A 32 -9.75 -9.11 -5.58
CA THR A 32 -9.06 -8.13 -6.43
C THR A 32 -8.35 -7.10 -5.56
N ALA A 33 -7.06 -6.88 -5.81
CA ALA A 33 -6.32 -5.78 -5.20
C ALA A 33 -6.58 -4.49 -5.97
N HIS A 34 -6.78 -3.40 -5.25
CA HIS A 34 -6.91 -2.05 -5.79
C HIS A 34 -5.89 -1.14 -5.13
N VAL A 35 -5.23 -0.33 -5.95
CA VAL A 35 -4.26 0.68 -5.53
C VAL A 35 -4.57 1.98 -6.28
N LYS A 36 -4.69 3.07 -5.54
CA LYS A 36 -4.89 4.42 -6.07
C LYS A 36 -3.91 5.38 -5.41
N SER A 37 -3.52 6.45 -6.10
CA SER A 37 -2.75 7.56 -5.55
C SER A 37 -3.08 8.87 -6.28
N SER A 38 -2.61 10.01 -5.78
CA SER A 38 -2.55 11.25 -6.56
C SER A 38 -1.58 11.16 -7.75
N ALA A 39 -0.58 10.27 -7.69
CA ALA A 39 0.43 10.09 -8.73
C ALA A 39 -0.05 9.22 -9.92
N PHE A 40 -1.07 8.39 -9.70
CA PHE A 40 -1.68 7.54 -10.73
C PHE A 40 -3.14 7.28 -10.35
N ASN A 41 -4.05 7.36 -11.32
CA ASN A 41 -5.49 7.36 -11.03
C ASN A 41 -5.98 6.10 -10.32
N TYR A 42 -5.69 4.91 -10.86
CA TYR A 42 -6.20 3.65 -10.32
C TYR A 42 -5.50 2.47 -11.02
N ILE A 43 -5.09 1.46 -10.26
CA ILE A 43 -4.58 0.19 -10.79
C ILE A 43 -5.18 -0.97 -9.99
N SER A 44 -5.46 -2.07 -10.68
CA SER A 44 -6.04 -3.26 -10.06
C SER A 44 -5.40 -4.53 -10.59
N GLY A 45 -5.47 -5.59 -9.78
CA GLY A 45 -4.94 -6.90 -10.12
C GLY A 45 -5.67 -8.01 -9.40
N ALA A 46 -6.01 -9.07 -10.14
CA ALA A 46 -6.59 -10.27 -9.56
C ALA A 46 -5.55 -10.97 -8.66
N LEU A 47 -5.96 -11.33 -7.44
CA LEU A 47 -5.11 -12.04 -6.49
C LEU A 47 -5.24 -13.55 -6.60
N GLY A 48 -6.29 -14.09 -7.22
CA GLY A 48 -6.60 -15.51 -7.12
C GLY A 48 -7.03 -15.88 -5.69
N THR A 49 -6.88 -17.14 -5.29
CA THR A 49 -7.21 -17.64 -3.94
C THR A 49 -5.96 -17.73 -3.05
N ASN A 50 -6.15 -18.11 -1.77
CA ASN A 50 -5.13 -18.41 -0.75
C ASN A 50 -3.65 -18.44 -1.22
N GLY A 51 -2.90 -17.41 -0.82
CA GLY A 51 -1.47 -17.24 -1.09
C GLY A 51 -1.16 -16.48 -2.37
N GLY A 52 -2.16 -16.14 -3.18
CA GLY A 52 -1.96 -15.30 -4.36
C GLY A 52 -1.65 -13.85 -4.02
N SER A 53 -0.93 -13.16 -4.91
CA SER A 53 -0.40 -11.83 -4.63
C SER A 53 -0.38 -10.93 -5.86
N TYR A 54 -0.46 -9.63 -5.65
CA TYR A 54 -0.33 -8.59 -6.67
C TYR A 54 0.61 -7.50 -6.18
N SER A 55 1.54 -7.09 -7.05
CA SER A 55 2.61 -6.15 -6.70
C SER A 55 2.62 -4.98 -7.68
N VAL A 56 2.75 -3.77 -7.14
CA VAL A 56 2.83 -2.53 -7.91
C VAL A 56 3.95 -1.64 -7.39
N SER A 57 4.67 -1.03 -8.34
CA SER A 57 5.70 -0.04 -8.01
C SER A 57 5.07 1.33 -7.88
N ILE A 58 5.27 1.97 -6.74
CA ILE A 58 4.79 3.31 -6.45
C ILE A 58 5.93 4.30 -6.65
N PRO A 59 5.73 5.40 -7.41
CA PRO A 59 6.72 6.47 -7.52
C PRO A 59 7.10 7.03 -6.15
N ALA A 60 8.37 7.39 -5.97
CA ALA A 60 8.78 8.19 -4.83
C ALA A 60 7.91 9.45 -4.73
N LEU A 61 7.64 9.86 -3.49
CA LEU A 61 6.85 11.03 -3.14
C LEU A 61 5.34 10.96 -3.48
N ALA A 62 4.82 9.79 -3.83
CA ALA A 62 3.38 9.60 -4.03
C ALA A 62 2.62 9.88 -2.73
N SER A 63 1.51 10.62 -2.83
CA SER A 63 0.62 10.95 -1.71
C SER A 63 -0.78 10.36 -1.92
N SER A 64 -1.59 10.39 -0.86
CA SER A 64 -2.99 9.95 -0.88
C SER A 64 -3.16 8.54 -1.44
N LEU A 65 -2.28 7.61 -1.04
CA LEU A 65 -2.41 6.23 -1.46
C LEU A 65 -3.59 5.58 -0.75
N ILE A 66 -4.41 4.86 -1.50
CA ILE A 66 -5.49 4.02 -0.97
C ILE A 66 -5.29 2.61 -1.53
N ILE A 67 -5.22 1.63 -0.65
CA ILE A 67 -4.99 0.22 -0.97
C ILE A 67 -6.09 -0.61 -0.31
N PHE A 68 -6.79 -1.46 -1.08
CA PHE A 68 -7.85 -2.32 -0.54
C PHE A 68 -8.02 -3.60 -1.36
N GLY A 69 -8.66 -4.59 -0.75
CA GLY A 69 -9.18 -5.79 -1.42
C GLY A 69 -10.67 -5.66 -1.69
N GLU A 70 -11.14 -6.23 -2.80
CA GLU A 70 -12.55 -6.27 -3.20
C GLU A 70 -12.96 -7.69 -3.61
N ASN A 71 -14.05 -8.20 -3.00
CA ASN A 71 -14.76 -9.45 -3.32
C ASN A 71 -16.13 -9.21 -4.00
N GLY A 72 -16.43 -7.97 -4.37
CA GLY A 72 -17.74 -7.52 -4.88
C GLY A 72 -18.63 -6.83 -3.84
N ASP A 73 -18.24 -6.80 -2.56
CA ASP A 73 -19.03 -6.19 -1.48
C ASP A 73 -18.81 -4.68 -1.31
N CYS A 74 -17.81 -4.09 -1.99
CA CYS A 74 -17.48 -2.67 -1.86
C CYS A 74 -17.04 -2.02 -3.19
N PRO A 75 -17.89 -2.06 -4.24
CA PRO A 75 -17.53 -1.57 -5.56
C PRO A 75 -17.45 -0.04 -5.61
N GLY A 76 -16.41 0.48 -6.25
CA GLY A 76 -16.30 1.89 -6.62
C GLY A 76 -14.92 2.50 -6.45
N ASP A 77 -14.70 3.63 -7.11
CA ASP A 77 -13.48 4.42 -6.95
C ASP A 77 -13.35 4.84 -5.47
N ASP A 78 -12.14 4.71 -4.94
CA ASP A 78 -11.80 4.82 -3.51
C ASP A 78 -12.26 3.66 -2.62
N GLY A 79 -13.15 2.76 -3.05
CA GLY A 79 -13.64 1.63 -2.26
C GLY A 79 -14.60 2.03 -1.13
N PRO A 80 -15.76 2.66 -1.41
CA PRO A 80 -16.80 2.86 -0.41
C PRO A 80 -17.29 1.52 0.16
N GLY A 81 -17.38 1.39 1.48
CA GLY A 81 -17.67 0.13 2.16
C GLY A 81 -16.45 -0.72 2.47
N CYS A 82 -15.29 -0.46 1.85
CA CYS A 82 -14.09 -1.26 2.07
C CYS A 82 -13.31 -0.87 3.32
N THR A 83 -12.67 -1.84 3.96
CA THR A 83 -11.52 -1.59 4.83
C THR A 83 -10.34 -1.16 3.96
N ARG A 84 -9.59 -0.12 4.35
CA ARG A 84 -8.49 0.43 3.55
C ARG A 84 -7.17 0.44 4.31
N LEU A 85 -6.07 0.33 3.59
CA LEU A 85 -4.76 0.83 4.01
C LEU A 85 -4.52 2.16 3.28
N GLU A 86 -4.33 3.23 4.05
CA GLU A 86 -4.05 4.56 3.53
C GLU A 86 -2.59 4.90 3.81
N CYS A 87 -1.87 5.42 2.81
CA CYS A 87 -0.44 5.73 2.91
C CYS A 87 -0.09 7.09 2.30
N ASP A 88 0.99 7.69 2.79
CA ASP A 88 1.61 8.88 2.22
C ASP A 88 3.14 8.71 2.22
N PHE A 89 3.72 8.76 1.03
CA PHE A 89 5.17 8.66 0.80
C PHE A 89 5.78 10.00 0.36
N SER A 90 5.02 11.08 0.36
CA SER A 90 5.46 12.42 -0.06
C SER A 90 6.46 13.09 0.87
N ASN A 91 6.56 12.62 2.12
CA ASN A 91 7.56 13.12 3.04
C ASN A 91 8.92 12.42 2.82
N PRO A 92 10.00 13.18 2.52
CA PRO A 92 11.31 12.59 2.25
C PRO A 92 12.00 12.02 3.50
N SER A 93 11.55 12.41 4.71
CA SER A 93 12.14 11.97 5.98
C SER A 93 11.49 10.72 6.56
N TYR A 94 10.25 10.42 6.18
CA TYR A 94 9.53 9.22 6.60
C TYR A 94 8.34 8.93 5.69
N GLN A 95 7.93 7.67 5.65
CA GLN A 95 6.70 7.20 5.04
C GLN A 95 5.71 6.96 6.16
N GLN A 96 4.41 7.16 5.89
CA GLN A 96 3.39 6.90 6.89
C GLN A 96 2.20 6.16 6.29
N CYS A 97 1.62 5.27 7.09
CA CYS A 97 0.42 4.53 6.73
C CYS A 97 -0.47 4.29 7.94
N ASN A 98 -1.76 4.06 7.71
CA ASN A 98 -2.72 3.60 8.70
C ASN A 98 -3.77 2.70 8.04
N LEU A 99 -4.30 1.74 8.80
CA LEU A 99 -5.57 1.13 8.42
C LEU A 99 -6.69 2.15 8.64
N SER A 100 -7.76 2.03 7.88
CA SER A 100 -8.89 2.94 7.91
C SER A 100 -10.20 2.19 7.72
N ARG A 101 -11.14 2.49 8.61
CA ARG A 101 -12.54 2.05 8.57
C ARG A 101 -13.49 3.21 8.28
N VAL A 102 -12.96 4.38 7.89
CA VAL A 102 -13.77 5.59 7.64
C VAL A 102 -14.75 5.37 6.50
N ALA A 103 -14.35 4.59 5.49
CA ALA A 103 -15.20 4.25 4.37
C ALA A 103 -16.12 3.06 4.59
N GLY A 104 -15.91 2.29 5.66
CA GLY A 104 -16.61 1.03 5.90
C GLY A 104 -15.65 -0.06 6.38
N TYR A 105 -16.17 -1.27 6.47
CA TYR A 105 -15.41 -2.47 6.83
C TYR A 105 -15.96 -3.64 6.01
N SER A 106 -15.08 -4.29 5.24
CA SER A 106 -15.42 -5.44 4.40
C SER A 106 -14.51 -6.63 4.73
N ILE A 107 -13.24 -6.52 4.36
CA ILE A 107 -12.22 -7.56 4.51
C ILE A 107 -11.35 -7.22 5.72
N PRO A 108 -11.06 -8.19 6.63
CA PRO A 108 -10.05 -8.04 7.67
C PRO A 108 -8.67 -7.78 7.06
N LEU A 109 -7.93 -6.79 7.58
CA LEU A 109 -6.63 -6.42 7.04
C LEU A 109 -5.53 -6.53 8.09
N ALA A 110 -4.37 -7.02 7.69
CA ALA A 110 -3.11 -6.81 8.39
C ALA A 110 -2.10 -6.21 7.41
N TRP A 111 -1.14 -5.44 7.89
CA TRP A 111 -0.08 -4.93 7.03
C TRP A 111 1.24 -4.77 7.76
N SER A 112 2.32 -4.73 6.99
CA SER A 112 3.68 -4.52 7.48
C SER A 112 4.47 -3.65 6.51
N TRP A 113 5.45 -2.92 7.04
CA TRP A 113 6.51 -2.35 6.21
C TRP A 113 7.39 -3.48 5.66
N THR A 114 8.02 -3.28 4.51
CA THR A 114 9.04 -4.23 4.03
C THR A 114 10.29 -4.24 4.90
N ASP A 115 10.50 -3.16 5.66
CA ASP A 115 11.45 -3.13 6.76
C ASP A 115 10.78 -3.66 8.04
N GLY A 116 11.20 -4.85 8.48
CA GLY A 116 10.66 -5.51 9.67
C GLY A 116 10.98 -4.81 10.99
N SER A 117 11.81 -3.76 11.00
CA SER A 117 12.04 -2.93 12.19
C SER A 117 10.94 -1.88 12.40
N CYS A 118 10.15 -1.57 11.37
CA CYS A 118 9.05 -0.62 11.43
C CYS A 118 7.73 -1.33 11.77
N THR A 119 6.97 -0.74 12.68
CA THR A 119 5.71 -1.34 13.16
C THR A 119 4.55 -1.14 12.18
N GLY A 120 3.85 -2.23 11.84
CA GLY A 120 2.59 -2.21 11.09
C GLY A 120 1.35 -2.15 11.99
N ALA A 121 0.20 -2.63 11.47
CA ALA A 121 -1.03 -2.78 12.24
C ALA A 121 -1.93 -3.89 11.65
N HIS A 122 -2.92 -4.32 12.41
CA HIS A 122 -3.96 -5.25 11.98
C HIS A 122 -5.33 -4.80 12.48
N CYS A 123 -6.37 -5.08 11.72
CA CYS A 123 -7.76 -4.82 12.07
C CYS A 123 -8.60 -6.01 11.60
N GLU A 124 -8.90 -6.92 12.54
CA GLU A 124 -9.57 -8.19 12.24
C GLU A 124 -11.10 -8.14 12.37
N SER A 125 -11.65 -7.02 12.85
CA SER A 125 -13.07 -6.83 12.99
C SER A 125 -13.50 -5.38 12.72
N SER A 126 -14.79 -5.19 12.45
CA SER A 126 -15.40 -3.87 12.30
C SER A 126 -15.36 -3.03 13.57
N SER A 127 -14.85 -3.55 14.69
CA SER A 127 -14.71 -2.87 15.98
C SER A 127 -13.26 -2.79 16.49
N CYS A 128 -12.26 -3.06 15.65
CA CYS A 128 -10.84 -2.91 16.04
C CYS A 128 -10.57 -1.50 16.62
N PRO A 129 -9.70 -1.36 17.62
CA PRO A 129 -9.56 -0.10 18.36
C PRO A 129 -9.02 1.04 17.47
N PRO A 130 -9.25 2.31 17.85
CA PRO A 130 -8.72 3.48 17.12
C PRO A 130 -7.19 3.46 16.96
N SER A 131 -6.47 2.80 17.87
CA SER A 131 -5.01 2.61 17.79
C SER A 131 -4.57 1.78 16.60
N ASP A 132 -5.46 0.97 16.03
CA ASP A 132 -5.12 -0.03 15.01
C ASP A 132 -5.68 0.37 13.64
N ALA A 133 -6.83 1.04 13.62
CA ALA A 133 -7.39 1.62 12.41
C ALA A 133 -8.12 2.94 12.71
N TRP A 134 -7.89 3.93 11.85
CA TRP A 134 -8.63 5.18 11.85
C TRP A 134 -10.12 4.91 11.69
N ASN A 135 -10.95 5.56 12.50
CA ASN A 135 -12.40 5.44 12.44
C ASN A 135 -13.05 6.83 12.48
N PRO A 136 -14.32 6.94 12.04
CA PRO A 136 -15.02 8.22 11.98
C PRO A 136 -15.15 8.96 13.32
N ASN A 137 -15.10 8.23 14.45
CA ASN A 137 -15.36 8.77 15.78
C ASN A 137 -14.09 9.20 16.52
N SER A 138 -12.91 8.90 15.98
CA SER A 138 -11.61 9.25 16.55
C SER A 138 -10.61 9.49 15.43
N ASN A 139 -10.26 10.77 15.21
CA ASN A 139 -9.21 11.20 14.28
C ASN A 139 -8.07 11.86 15.07
N ASP A 140 -7.44 11.09 15.96
CA ASP A 140 -6.38 11.56 16.86
C ASP A 140 -4.96 11.17 16.39
N GLY A 141 -4.85 10.52 15.22
CA GLY A 141 -3.59 10.03 14.68
C GLY A 141 -3.04 8.76 15.36
N SER A 142 -3.75 8.15 16.32
CA SER A 142 -3.28 6.97 17.06
C SER A 142 -3.05 5.72 16.20
N SER A 143 -3.72 5.62 15.05
CA SER A 143 -3.52 4.54 14.06
C SER A 143 -2.36 4.76 13.09
N LEU A 144 -1.75 5.96 13.08
CA LEU A 144 -0.62 6.24 12.20
C LEU A 144 0.59 5.40 12.60
N ARG A 145 1.26 4.86 11.58
CA ARG A 145 2.57 4.22 11.69
C ARG A 145 3.52 4.91 10.73
N GLN A 146 4.72 5.19 11.19
CA GLN A 146 5.77 5.83 10.40
C GLN A 146 6.97 4.91 10.26
N CYS A 147 7.66 5.02 9.12
CA CYS A 147 8.92 4.34 8.87
C CYS A 147 9.87 5.28 8.14
N ASN A 148 11.13 5.38 8.58
CA ASN A 148 12.13 6.30 8.03
C ASN A 148 13.12 5.62 7.09
N THR A 149 12.87 4.35 6.73
CA THR A 149 13.74 3.58 5.85
C THR A 149 13.55 3.99 4.40
N ALA A 150 14.65 4.38 3.76
CA ALA A 150 14.64 4.81 2.36
C ALA A 150 14.04 3.72 1.46
N ASN A 151 13.11 4.10 0.58
CA ASN A 151 12.41 3.21 -0.34
C ASN A 151 11.62 2.08 0.35
N VAL A 152 11.23 2.24 1.62
CA VAL A 152 10.43 1.22 2.30
C VAL A 152 9.09 1.02 1.57
N GLY A 153 8.73 -0.23 1.35
CA GLY A 153 7.46 -0.63 0.78
C GLY A 153 6.46 -1.07 1.85
N VAL A 154 5.31 -1.55 1.40
CA VAL A 154 4.27 -2.12 2.26
C VAL A 154 3.77 -3.46 1.72
N ASN A 155 3.57 -4.39 2.64
CA ASN A 155 2.87 -5.64 2.42
C ASN A 155 1.50 -5.55 3.08
N LEU A 156 0.43 -5.69 2.31
CA LEU A 156 -0.96 -5.77 2.80
C LEU A 156 -1.43 -7.23 2.71
N TYR A 157 -2.07 -7.71 3.77
CA TYR A 157 -2.58 -9.07 3.89
C TYR A 157 -4.10 -9.02 4.07
N LEU A 158 -4.83 -9.57 3.09
CA LEU A 158 -6.28 -9.74 3.15
C LEU A 158 -6.62 -10.98 3.96
N CYS A 159 -7.58 -10.87 4.88
CA CYS A 159 -7.99 -11.91 5.84
C CYS A 159 -6.90 -12.32 6.84
N GLY A 160 -5.94 -11.43 7.12
CA GLY A 160 -4.83 -11.66 8.05
C GLY A 160 -3.69 -12.50 7.45
N ALA A 161 -2.58 -12.60 8.17
CA ALA A 161 -1.49 -13.54 7.92
C ALA A 161 -1.18 -14.29 9.22
#